data_AF-A0A528MZI5-F1
#
_entry.id   AF-A0A528MZI5-F1
#
_cell.length_a   1.000
_cell.length_b   1.000
_cell.length_c   1.000
_cell.angle_alpha   90.00
_cell.angle_beta   90.00
_cell.angle_gamma   90.00
#
_symmetry.space_group_name_H-M   'P 1'
#
loop_
_entity.id
_entity.type
_entity.pdbx_description
1 polymer ?
#
loop_
_entity_poly.entity_id
_entity_poly.type
_entity_poly.pdbx_seq_one_letter_code
_entity_poly.pdbx_strand_id
1 'polypeptide(L)' 'LVGGDNGAGLVVDGTAKALPAGYRPGYDAARGIDSIAAAIRKTRLRGETTAACLTRLGAAGVTELYRQE' A
#
# COMPACT_ATOMS: atom_id res chain seq x y z
N LEU A 1 -1.14 -8.23 -1.14
CA LEU A 1 -1.63 -7.86 -2.49
C LEU A 1 -2.55 -8.97 -2.97
N VAL A 2 -3.62 -8.61 -3.70
CA VAL A 2 -4.53 -9.56 -4.34
C VAL A 2 -4.60 -9.21 -5.81
N GLY A 3 -4.18 -10.14 -6.67
CA GLY A 3 -4.19 -9.98 -8.12
C GLY A 3 -5.52 -10.46 -8.73
N GLY A 4 -5.85 -9.90 -9.88
CA GLY A 4 -6.89 -10.39 -10.78
C GLY A 4 -6.51 -10.08 -12.23
N ASP A 5 -7.32 -10.55 -13.19
CA ASP A 5 -7.00 -10.50 -14.62
C ASP A 5 -6.72 -9.08 -15.15
N ASN A 6 -7.18 -8.05 -14.45
CA ASN A 6 -7.10 -6.65 -14.87
C ASN A 6 -6.20 -5.78 -13.98
N GLY A 7 -5.52 -6.33 -12.97
CA GLY A 7 -4.71 -5.53 -12.05
C GLY A 7 -4.53 -6.13 -10.66
N ALA A 8 -4.18 -5.29 -9.69
CA ALA A 8 -3.99 -5.73 -8.31
C ALA A 8 -4.53 -4.73 -7.27
N GLY A 9 -5.13 -5.29 -6.22
CA GLY A 9 -5.58 -4.58 -5.04
C GLY A 9 -4.62 -4.71 -3.86
N LEU A 10 -4.46 -3.63 -3.11
CA LEU A 10 -3.83 -3.65 -1.79
C LEU A 10 -4.88 -3.95 -0.71
N VAL A 11 -4.56 -4.92 0.14
CA VAL A 11 -5.31 -5.23 1.36
C VAL A 11 -4.35 -5.05 2.52
N VAL A 12 -4.76 -4.28 3.52
CA VAL A 12 -3.98 -4.03 4.74
C VAL A 12 -4.78 -4.57 5.92
N ASP A 13 -4.14 -5.40 6.74
CA ASP A 13 -4.70 -5.99 7.97
C ASP A 13 -6.08 -6.63 7.80
N GLY A 14 -6.32 -7.25 6.64
CA GLY A 14 -7.62 -7.82 6.30
C GLY A 14 -7.56 -8.82 5.14
N THR A 15 -8.73 -9.14 4.61
CA THR A 15 -8.89 -10.07 3.47
C THR A 15 -9.73 -9.40 2.39
N ALA A 16 -9.36 -9.55 1.12
CA ALA A 16 -10.20 -9.11 0.02
C ALA A 16 -11.41 -10.06 -0.11
N LYS A 17 -12.60 -9.58 0.25
CA LYS A 17 -13.88 -10.24 -0.06
C LYS A 17 -14.60 -9.61 -1.25
N ALA A 18 -14.20 -8.40 -1.62
CA ALA A 18 -14.63 -7.63 -2.78
C ALA A 18 -13.41 -6.89 -3.33
N LEU A 19 -13.56 -6.20 -4.46
CA LEU A 19 -12.49 -5.40 -5.05
C LEU A 19 -12.00 -4.36 -4.01
N PRO A 20 -10.70 -4.37 -3.62
CA PRO A 20 -10.21 -3.46 -2.58
C PRO A 20 -10.25 -2.00 -3.04
N ALA A 21 -10.44 -1.06 -2.09
CA ALA A 21 -10.41 0.37 -2.38
C ALA A 21 -9.07 0.84 -3.00
N GLY A 22 -7.97 0.18 -2.66
CA GLY A 22 -6.67 0.36 -3.30
C GLY A 22 -6.48 -0.58 -4.49
N TYR A 23 -7.36 -0.54 -5.50
CA TYR A 23 -7.20 -1.30 -6.75
C TYR A 23 -6.52 -0.44 -7.81
N ARG A 24 -5.47 -0.97 -8.46
CA ARG A 24 -4.82 -0.34 -9.62
C ARG A 24 -4.96 -1.24 -10.85
N PRO A 25 -5.53 -0.74 -11.97
CA PRO A 25 -5.65 -1.50 -13.21
C PRO A 25 -4.31 -1.62 -13.94
N GLY A 26 -4.23 -2.50 -14.95
CA GLY A 26 -3.18 -2.45 -15.97
C GLY A 26 -1.77 -2.76 -15.49
N TYR A 27 -1.61 -3.64 -14.50
CA TYR A 27 -0.31 -4.01 -13.89
C TYR A 27 0.43 -2.86 -13.19
N ASP A 28 -0.28 -1.79 -12.81
CA ASP A 28 0.32 -0.60 -12.20
C ASP A 28 0.56 -0.70 -10.68
N ALA A 29 0.48 -1.92 -10.12
CA ALA A 29 0.69 -2.16 -8.69
C ALA A 29 2.07 -1.71 -8.21
N ALA A 30 3.09 -1.80 -9.07
CA ALA A 30 4.44 -1.37 -8.77
C ALA A 30 4.50 0.11 -8.36
N ARG A 31 3.76 1.00 -9.05
CA ARG A 31 3.72 2.42 -8.70
C ARG A 31 3.14 2.67 -7.32
N GLY A 32 2.04 1.99 -6.97
CA GLY A 32 1.47 2.08 -5.62
C GLY A 32 2.45 1.60 -4.54
N ILE A 33 3.23 0.55 -4.82
CA ILE A 33 4.27 0.08 -3.89
C ILE A 33 5.44 1.08 -3.81
N ASP A 34 5.83 1.70 -4.91
CA ASP A 34 6.88 2.73 -4.93
C ASP A 34 6.48 3.96 -4.13
N SER A 35 5.22 4.39 -4.21
CA SER A 35 4.66 5.49 -3.41
C SER A 35 4.72 5.18 -1.92
N ILE A 36 4.33 3.97 -1.50
CA ILE A 36 4.47 3.51 -0.10
C ILE A 36 5.94 3.52 0.32
N ALA A 37 6.83 2.95 -0.51
CA ALA A 37 8.26 2.87 -0.21
C ALA A 37 8.89 4.26 -0.07
N ALA A 38 8.48 5.22 -0.92
CA ALA A 38 8.92 6.61 -0.83
C ALA A 38 8.45 7.28 0.47
N ALA A 39 7.19 7.06 0.88
CA ALA A 39 6.67 7.59 2.13
C ALA A 39 7.38 7.02 3.35
N ILE A 40 7.66 5.71 3.38
CA ILE A 40 8.44 5.08 4.46
C ILE A 40 9.83 5.71 4.52
N ARG A 41 10.54 5.85 3.40
CA ARG A 41 11.87 6.48 3.37
C ARG A 41 11.88 7.89 3.94
N LYS A 42 10.80 8.67 3.72
CA LYS A 42 10.67 10.05 4.20
C LYS A 42 10.25 10.16 5.67
N THR A 43 9.43 9.25 6.15
CA THR A 43 8.73 9.40 7.43
C THR A 43 9.20 8.45 8.53
N ARG A 44 10.03 7.45 8.20
CA ARG A 44 10.56 6.49 9.17
C ARG A 44 11.47 7.17 10.18
N LEU A 45 11.18 6.97 11.46
CA LEU A 45 11.97 7.51 12.56
C LEU A 45 13.31 6.76 12.68
N ARG A 46 14.31 7.40 13.29
CA ARG A 46 15.64 6.79 13.48
C ARG A 46 15.51 5.54 14.36
N GLY A 47 15.99 4.40 13.85
CA GLY A 47 15.89 3.10 14.53
C GLY A 47 14.53 2.41 14.40
N GLU A 48 13.53 3.04 13.77
CA GLU A 48 12.23 2.43 13.50
C GLU A 48 12.35 1.37 12.39
N THR A 49 11.71 0.21 12.57
CA THR A 49 11.62 -0.80 11.52
C THR A 49 10.60 -0.38 10.46
N THR A 50 10.70 -0.95 9.26
CA THR A 50 9.68 -0.71 8.22
C THR A 50 8.28 -1.12 8.69
N ALA A 51 8.16 -2.21 9.43
CA ALA A 51 6.88 -2.68 9.97
C ALA A 51 6.30 -1.68 10.98
N ALA A 52 7.09 -1.17 11.92
CA ALA A 52 6.63 -0.17 12.88
C ALA A 52 6.19 1.13 12.20
N CYS A 53 6.93 1.57 11.18
CA CYS A 53 6.56 2.73 10.36
C CYS A 53 5.21 2.50 9.65
N LEU A 54 4.99 1.32 9.08
CA LEU A 54 3.71 0.95 8.44
C LEU A 54 2.56 0.92 9.46
N THR A 55 2.78 0.34 10.64
CA THR A 55 1.78 0.33 11.72
C THR A 55 1.41 1.75 12.15
N ARG A 56 2.38 2.66 12.25
CA ARG A 56 2.15 4.07 12.60
C ARG A 56 1.42 4.84 11.50
N LEU A 57 1.71 4.56 10.23
CA LEU A 57 0.96 5.12 9.09
C LEU A 57 -0.49 4.61 9.07
N GLY A 58 -0.71 3.39 9.55
CA GLY A 58 -2.02 2.76 9.64
C GLY A 58 -2.60 2.36 8.28
N ALA A 59 -3.62 1.51 8.31
CA ALA A 59 -4.24 0.96 7.09
C ALA A 59 -4.79 2.04 6.14
N ALA A 60 -5.41 3.09 6.68
CA ALA A 60 -5.92 4.20 5.87
C ALA A 60 -4.81 4.97 5.17
N GLY A 61 -3.71 5.30 5.89
CA GLY A 61 -2.58 6.00 5.32
C GLY A 61 -1.85 5.19 4.25
N VAL A 62 -1.64 3.90 4.50
CA VAL A 62 -1.00 2.99 3.53
C VAL A 62 -1.88 2.79 2.29
N THR A 63 -3.20 2.68 2.45
CA THR A 63 -4.14 2.57 1.33
C THR A 63 -4.17 3.83 0.48
N GLU A 64 -4.16 5.00 1.10
CA GLU A 64 -4.13 6.27 0.37
C GLU A 64 -2.81 6.44 -0.39
N LEU A 65 -1.67 6.13 0.22
CA LEU A 65 -0.36 6.15 -0.44
C LEU A 65 -0.30 5.20 -1.65
N TYR A 66 -0.93 4.03 -1.56
CA TYR A 66 -1.01 3.09 -2.67
C TYR A 66 -1.84 3.62 -3.85
N ARG A 67 -2.87 4.42 -3.56
CA ARG A 67 -3.79 5.00 -4.56
C ARG A 67 -3.22 6.23 -5.25
N GLN A 68 -2.39 7.02 -4.55
CA GLN A 68 -1.78 8.22 -5.09
C GLN A 68 -0.88 7.90 -6.30
N GLU A 69 -0.94 8.76 -7.32
CA GLU A 69 -0.13 8.68 -8.54
C GLU A 69 1.20 9.42 -8.39
#